data_AF-W2XC48-F1
#
_entry.id   AF-W2XC48-F1
#
_cell.length_a   1.000
_cell.length_b   1.000
_cell.length_c   1.000
_cell.angle_alpha   90.00
_cell.angle_beta   90.00
_cell.angle_gamma   90.00
#
_symmetry.space_group_name_H-M   'P 1'
#
loop_
_entity.id
_entity.type
_entity.pdbx_description
1 polymer ?
#
loop_
_entity_poly.entity_id
_entity_poly.type
_entity_poly.pdbx_seq_one_letter_code
_entity_poly.pdbx_strand_id
1 'polypeptide(L)'
;MDTRDLRLAQIRKPSHTKKAAPVGTGLPSLTPSSLLPESYSRHTQRVAKLKQICEIQALGQIRGSDHRYNIVVHTLPSFRSNIPTTQLVFRANAHSRTATHDPDLIVEKTLDEFAKLRDDLYNCSNSSHVGKSCEFCNEVAKCFRARIWQPGTTITRVLPTEMCARVATEFLEMLLRLATSCPSDIRVTCRCQEQLPRQLHKFLFEADE
;
A
#
# COMPACT_ATOMS: atom_id res chain seq x y z
N MET A 1 -92.40 -46.69 1.39
CA MET A 1 -91.89 -46.25 2.71
C MET A 1 -90.56 -45.58 2.42
N ASP A 2 -90.58 -44.24 2.31
CA ASP A 2 -90.12 -43.34 3.39
C ASP A 2 -88.58 -43.22 3.31
N THR A 3 -87.93 -42.08 3.31
CA THR A 3 -88.28 -40.65 3.42
C THR A 3 -86.98 -39.90 3.07
N ARG A 4 -87.12 -38.63 2.62
CA ARG A 4 -86.34 -37.43 3.02
C ARG A 4 -84.83 -37.55 3.32
N ASP A 5 -83.95 -36.62 3.05
CA ASP A 5 -83.87 -35.29 2.43
C ASP A 5 -82.45 -34.78 2.84
N LEU A 6 -82.00 -33.65 2.29
CA LEU A 6 -80.97 -32.77 2.90
C LEU A 6 -79.48 -33.21 2.95
N ARG A 7 -78.65 -32.71 2.00
CA ARG A 7 -77.93 -31.41 2.13
C ARG A 7 -76.87 -31.15 1.04
N LEU A 8 -77.06 -30.01 0.38
CA LEU A 8 -76.10 -28.97 -0.03
C LEU A 8 -74.58 -29.31 -0.13
N ALA A 9 -74.11 -29.23 -1.38
CA ALA A 9 -73.26 -28.16 -1.91
C ALA A 9 -71.72 -28.29 -1.95
N GLN A 10 -71.22 -27.86 -3.12
CA GLN A 10 -69.94 -27.21 -3.43
C GLN A 10 -68.74 -28.06 -3.92
N ILE A 11 -68.78 -28.31 -5.24
CA ILE A 11 -67.79 -27.89 -6.26
C ILE A 11 -66.32 -27.85 -5.79
N ARG A 12 -65.58 -28.92 -6.04
CA ARG A 12 -64.10 -28.93 -6.13
C ARG A 12 -63.68 -28.66 -7.59
N LYS A 13 -62.95 -27.56 -7.82
CA LYS A 13 -62.25 -27.28 -9.09
C LYS A 13 -61.03 -28.22 -9.25
N PRO A 14 -60.74 -28.72 -10.46
CA PRO A 14 -59.57 -29.57 -10.70
C PRO A 14 -58.26 -28.75 -10.75
N SER A 15 -57.25 -29.28 -10.07
CA SER A 15 -55.88 -28.76 -10.04
C SER A 15 -55.15 -29.19 -11.31
N HIS A 16 -54.69 -28.22 -12.11
CA HIS A 16 -53.90 -28.47 -13.31
C HIS A 16 -52.50 -28.97 -12.95
N THR A 17 -52.22 -30.21 -13.31
CA THR A 17 -50.90 -30.82 -13.42
C THR A 17 -50.06 -30.10 -14.47
N LYS A 18 -49.04 -29.34 -14.05
CA LYS A 18 -47.99 -28.83 -14.95
C LYS A 18 -46.84 -29.83 -15.02
N LYS A 19 -46.71 -30.46 -16.19
CA LYS A 19 -45.55 -31.26 -16.60
C LYS A 19 -44.31 -30.34 -16.67
N ALA A 20 -43.22 -30.76 -16.04
CA ALA A 20 -41.91 -30.12 -16.20
C ALA A 20 -41.27 -30.57 -17.53
N ALA A 21 -40.82 -29.60 -18.32
CA ALA A 21 -39.99 -29.80 -19.52
C ALA A 21 -38.49 -29.67 -19.16
N PRO A 22 -37.58 -30.35 -19.87
CA PRO A 22 -36.17 -30.42 -19.48
C PRO A 22 -35.33 -29.25 -19.99
N VAL A 23 -34.44 -28.80 -19.10
CA VAL A 23 -33.06 -28.35 -19.33
C VAL A 23 -32.85 -27.39 -20.50
N GLY A 24 -33.01 -26.09 -20.22
CA GLY A 24 -32.28 -25.04 -20.92
C GLY A 24 -30.88 -24.92 -20.30
N THR A 25 -29.87 -25.17 -21.10
CA THR A 25 -28.44 -24.96 -20.81
C THR A 25 -28.21 -23.53 -20.29
N GLY A 26 -27.91 -23.43 -18.99
CA GLY A 26 -27.42 -22.19 -18.40
C GLY A 26 -26.07 -21.84 -19.03
N LEU A 27 -25.97 -20.66 -19.64
CA LEU A 27 -24.68 -20.12 -20.05
C LEU A 27 -23.78 -20.03 -18.81
N PRO A 28 -22.51 -20.46 -18.88
CA PRO A 28 -21.60 -20.35 -17.75
C PRO A 28 -21.50 -18.88 -17.33
N SER A 29 -21.69 -18.64 -16.02
CA SER A 29 -21.54 -17.32 -15.43
C SER A 29 -20.14 -16.81 -15.74
N LEU A 30 -20.05 -15.74 -16.54
CA LEU A 30 -18.79 -15.10 -16.84
C LEU A 30 -18.27 -14.47 -15.55
N THR A 31 -17.22 -15.04 -14.98
CA THR A 31 -16.44 -14.35 -13.95
C THR A 31 -15.68 -13.22 -14.65
N PRO A 32 -15.96 -11.95 -14.30
CA PRO A 32 -15.19 -10.85 -14.86
C PRO A 32 -13.74 -11.01 -14.43
N SER A 33 -12.90 -11.46 -15.35
CA SER A 33 -11.46 -11.48 -15.18
C SER A 33 -10.98 -10.05 -15.47
N SER A 34 -10.49 -9.39 -14.43
CA SER A 34 -9.81 -8.11 -14.57
C SER A 34 -8.57 -8.31 -15.44
N LEU A 35 -8.62 -7.89 -16.70
CA LEU A 35 -7.51 -7.95 -17.67
C LEU A 35 -6.48 -6.83 -17.41
N LEU A 36 -6.17 -6.54 -16.15
CA LEU A 36 -5.12 -5.59 -15.82
C LEU A 36 -3.76 -6.30 -15.96
N PRO A 37 -2.78 -5.69 -16.65
CA PRO A 37 -1.43 -6.23 -16.72
C PRO A 37 -0.88 -6.48 -15.31
N GLU A 38 -0.10 -7.54 -15.13
CA GLU A 38 0.45 -7.92 -13.82
C GLU A 38 1.35 -6.82 -13.22
N SER A 39 1.96 -5.98 -14.06
CA SER A 39 2.68 -4.78 -13.60
C SER A 39 1.76 -3.77 -12.89
N TYR A 40 0.52 -3.61 -13.38
CA TYR A 40 -0.51 -2.73 -12.82
C TYR A 40 -0.96 -3.20 -11.43
N SER A 41 -1.19 -4.51 -11.29
CA SER A 41 -1.56 -5.09 -9.99
C SER A 41 -0.42 -4.95 -8.97
N ARG A 42 0.84 -5.20 -9.39
CA ARG A 42 2.01 -5.08 -8.51
C ARG A 42 2.27 -3.64 -8.05
N HIS A 43 2.23 -2.64 -8.93
CA HIS A 43 2.41 -1.24 -8.52
C HIS A 43 1.34 -0.78 -7.55
N THR A 44 0.07 -1.05 -7.90
CA THR A 44 -1.07 -0.70 -7.05
C THR A 44 -0.95 -1.37 -5.68
N GLN A 45 -0.55 -2.64 -5.63
CA GLN A 45 -0.32 -3.38 -4.38
C GLN A 45 0.81 -2.77 -3.55
N ARG A 46 1.94 -2.39 -4.17
CA ARG A 46 3.05 -1.73 -3.46
C ARG A 46 2.60 -0.40 -2.88
N VAL A 47 1.95 0.46 -3.67
CA VAL A 47 1.44 1.76 -3.20
C VAL A 47 0.41 1.55 -2.08
N ALA A 48 -0.49 0.57 -2.21
CA ALA A 48 -1.47 0.25 -1.18
C ALA A 48 -0.80 -0.20 0.13
N LYS A 49 0.22 -1.07 0.05
CA LYS A 49 0.98 -1.52 1.23
C LYS A 49 1.74 -0.36 1.88
N LEU A 50 2.37 0.51 1.10
CA LEU A 50 3.04 1.70 1.63
C LEU A 50 2.05 2.67 2.30
N LYS A 51 0.81 2.79 1.80
CA LYS A 51 -0.25 3.59 2.42
C LYS A 51 -0.72 3.05 3.77
N GLN A 52 -0.51 1.76 4.04
CA GLN A 52 -0.83 1.14 5.32
C GLN A 52 0.15 1.55 6.41
N ILE A 53 1.38 1.95 6.06
CA ILE A 53 2.36 2.44 7.05
C ILE A 53 1.80 3.73 7.68
N CYS A 54 1.59 3.69 9.00
CA CYS A 54 1.16 4.85 9.77
C CYS A 54 2.29 5.50 10.57
N GLU A 55 3.33 4.74 10.89
CA GLU A 55 4.51 5.26 11.58
C GLU A 55 5.75 4.50 11.07
N ILE A 56 6.85 5.24 10.92
CA ILE A 56 8.16 4.69 10.59
C ILE A 56 9.20 5.40 11.42
N GLN A 57 10.14 4.64 11.98
CA GLN A 57 11.23 5.20 12.77
C GLN A 57 12.52 4.44 12.50
N ALA A 58 13.61 5.16 12.24
CA ALA A 58 14.94 4.57 12.22
C ALA A 58 15.55 4.70 13.61
N LEU A 59 15.94 3.58 14.20
CA LEU A 59 16.67 3.52 15.46
C LEU A 59 18.14 3.24 15.15
N GLY A 60 19.01 4.19 15.47
CA GLY A 60 20.43 4.08 15.18
C GLY A 60 21.13 3.13 16.15
N GLN A 61 21.90 2.21 15.61
CA GLN A 61 22.75 1.30 16.35
C GLN A 61 24.17 1.35 15.77
N ILE A 62 25.16 1.64 16.62
CA ILE A 62 26.55 1.46 16.22
C ILE A 62 26.89 -0.01 16.47
N ARG A 63 27.24 -0.74 15.41
CA ARG A 63 27.72 -2.12 15.53
C ARG A 63 29.07 -2.23 14.82
N GLY A 64 30.15 -2.09 15.58
CA GLY A 64 31.51 -2.06 15.02
C GLY A 64 31.81 -0.71 14.35
N SER A 65 32.39 -0.74 13.15
CA SER A 65 32.71 0.45 12.33
C SER A 65 31.53 1.01 11.56
N ASP A 66 30.43 0.26 11.45
CA ASP A 66 29.35 0.56 10.53
C ASP A 66 28.11 1.08 11.28
N HIS A 67 27.54 2.16 10.75
CA HIS A 67 26.25 2.67 11.21
C HIS A 67 25.13 1.81 10.63
N ARG A 68 24.46 1.07 11.50
CA ARG A 68 23.27 0.29 11.16
C ARG A 68 22.05 0.93 11.80
N TYR A 69 20.91 0.79 11.14
CA TYR A 69 19.63 1.33 11.57
C TYR A 69 18.63 0.20 11.61
N ASN A 70 17.97 0.02 12.75
CA ASN A 70 16.76 -0.78 12.82
C ASN A 70 15.60 0.13 12.44
N ILE A 71 15.04 -0.08 11.25
CA ILE A 71 13.85 0.62 10.80
C ILE A 71 12.65 -0.12 11.35
N VAL A 72 11.95 0.53 12.26
CA VAL A 72 10.73 0.08 12.90
C VAL A 72 9.56 0.62 12.10
N VAL A 73 8.67 -0.26 11.66
CA VAL A 73 7.50 0.08 10.83
C VAL A 73 6.23 -0.40 11.53
N HIS A 74 5.29 0.52 11.72
CA HIS A 74 3.93 0.22 12.15
C HIS A 74 2.95 0.45 11.01
N THR A 75 2.05 -0.51 10.82
CA THR A 75 1.04 -0.55 9.79
C THR A 75 -0.35 -0.51 10.40
N LEU A 76 -1.29 0.09 9.67
CA LEU A 76 -2.69 0.03 10.03
C LEU A 76 -3.20 -1.40 9.85
N PRO A 77 -3.98 -1.92 10.80
CA PRO A 77 -4.67 -3.19 10.62
C PRO A 77 -5.46 -3.14 9.31
N SER A 78 -5.21 -4.10 8.43
CA SER A 78 -5.76 -4.10 7.08
C SER A 78 -7.25 -4.45 7.12
N PHE A 79 -8.11 -3.47 7.42
CA PHE A 79 -9.56 -3.63 7.35
C PHE A 79 -10.06 -3.53 5.91
N ARG A 80 -10.80 -4.55 5.45
CA ARG A 80 -11.50 -4.58 4.16
C ARG A 80 -12.71 -3.63 4.09
N SER A 81 -12.71 -2.54 4.84
CA SER A 81 -13.81 -1.57 4.82
C SER A 81 -13.48 -0.42 3.89
N ASN A 82 -14.29 -0.25 2.84
CA ASN A 82 -14.20 0.83 1.87
C ASN A 82 -14.78 2.16 2.39
N ILE A 83 -14.99 2.29 3.71
CA ILE A 83 -15.59 3.49 4.31
C ILE A 83 -14.45 4.46 4.68
N PRO A 84 -14.36 5.65 4.06
CA PRO A 84 -13.27 6.60 4.33
C PRO A 84 -13.23 7.09 5.77
N THR A 85 -14.40 7.22 6.41
CA THR A 85 -14.56 7.77 7.75
C THR A 85 -13.93 6.88 8.83
N THR A 86 -14.01 5.55 8.69
CA THR A 86 -13.38 4.64 9.65
C THR A 86 -11.87 4.67 9.53
N GLN A 87 -11.30 4.78 8.33
CA GLN A 87 -9.85 4.84 8.13
C GLN A 87 -9.20 6.08 8.78
N LEU A 88 -9.85 7.24 8.71
CA LEU A 88 -9.36 8.47 9.35
C LEU A 88 -9.39 8.39 10.89
N VAL A 89 -10.48 7.84 11.46
CA VAL A 89 -10.60 7.62 12.91
C VAL A 89 -9.56 6.61 13.39
N PHE A 90 -9.31 5.54 12.63
CA PHE A 90 -8.25 4.58 12.95
C PHE A 90 -6.85 5.20 12.83
N ARG A 91 -6.58 6.06 11.85
CA ARG A 91 -5.30 6.78 11.78
C ARG A 91 -5.09 7.66 13.00
N ALA A 92 -6.07 8.46 13.39
CA ALA A 92 -5.98 9.30 14.58
C ALA A 92 -5.75 8.46 15.85
N ASN A 93 -6.48 7.34 15.99
CA ASN A 93 -6.33 6.46 17.14
C ASN A 93 -5.04 5.62 17.12
N ALA A 94 -4.53 5.25 15.95
CA ALA A 94 -3.26 4.53 15.81
C ALA A 94 -2.10 5.39 16.32
N HIS A 95 -2.07 6.69 15.99
CA HIS A 95 -1.06 7.62 16.51
C HIS A 95 -1.09 7.76 18.05
N SER A 96 -2.21 7.49 18.71
CA SER A 96 -2.28 7.44 20.18
C SER A 96 -1.94 6.06 20.79
N ARG A 97 -1.89 4.99 19.98
CA ARG A 97 -1.68 3.60 20.46
C ARG A 97 -0.27 3.06 20.19
N THR A 98 0.56 3.78 19.43
CA THR A 98 1.92 3.35 19.06
C THR A 98 2.90 3.24 20.23
N ALA A 99 2.58 3.81 21.39
CA ALA A 99 3.40 3.66 22.60
C ALA A 99 3.34 2.26 23.26
N THR A 100 2.46 1.36 22.81
CA THR A 100 2.21 0.05 23.48
C THR A 100 2.06 -1.16 22.54
N HIS A 101 2.27 -1.00 21.24
CA HIS A 101 2.10 -2.10 20.27
C HIS A 101 3.47 -2.58 19.77
N ASP A 102 3.64 -3.89 19.62
CA ASP A 102 4.83 -4.48 19.00
C ASP A 102 4.92 -4.03 17.53
N PRO A 103 6.12 -3.79 17.00
CA PRO A 103 6.27 -3.38 15.62
C PRO A 103 5.85 -4.49 14.65
N ASP A 104 5.15 -4.11 13.58
CA ASP A 104 4.76 -5.07 12.54
C ASP A 104 5.96 -5.57 11.73
N LEU A 105 7.01 -4.74 11.65
CA LEU A 105 8.24 -5.04 10.95
C LEU A 105 9.41 -4.27 11.55
N ILE A 106 10.52 -4.97 11.74
CA ILE A 106 11.83 -4.39 12.01
C ILE A 106 12.76 -4.84 10.88
N VAL A 107 13.33 -3.90 10.13
CA VAL A 107 14.31 -4.17 9.08
C VAL A 107 15.61 -3.45 9.37
N GLU A 108 16.72 -4.18 9.33
CA GLU A 108 18.05 -3.61 9.56
C GLU A 108 18.62 -3.08 8.23
N LYS A 109 19.10 -1.83 8.23
CA LYS A 109 19.68 -1.17 7.05
C LYS A 109 20.95 -0.41 7.40
N THR A 110 21.89 -0.38 6.48
CA THR A 110 23.16 0.32 6.60
C THR A 110 23.09 1.72 6.02
N LEU A 111 23.99 2.61 6.45
CA LEU A 111 24.11 3.95 5.90
C LEU A 111 24.31 3.98 4.37
N ASP A 112 25.05 3.02 3.83
CA ASP A 112 25.33 2.95 2.40
C ASP A 112 24.10 2.52 1.59
N GLU A 113 23.22 1.68 2.14
CA GLU A 113 21.94 1.35 1.50
C GLU A 113 21.00 2.56 1.43
N PHE A 114 20.99 3.42 2.46
CA PHE A 114 20.27 4.70 2.39
C PHE A 114 20.86 5.62 1.32
N ALA A 115 22.20 5.68 1.22
CA ALA A 115 22.89 6.45 0.18
C ALA A 115 22.48 5.97 -1.21
N LYS A 116 22.50 4.65 -1.42
CA LYS A 116 22.10 4.00 -2.67
C LYS A 116 20.65 4.29 -3.02
N LEU A 117 19.72 4.12 -2.08
CA LEU A 117 18.31 4.43 -2.30
C LEU A 117 18.11 5.89 -2.71
N ARG A 118 18.76 6.82 -2.02
CA ARG A 118 18.73 8.25 -2.36
C ARG A 118 19.24 8.50 -3.78
N ASP A 119 20.41 7.95 -4.12
CA ASP A 119 21.07 8.20 -5.40
C ASP A 119 20.26 7.60 -6.55
N ASP A 120 19.71 6.38 -6.38
CA ASP A 120 18.84 5.73 -7.36
C ASP A 120 17.58 6.57 -7.63
N LEU A 121 16.94 7.10 -6.59
CA LEU A 121 15.74 7.93 -6.73
C LEU A 121 16.05 9.31 -7.33
N TYR A 122 17.15 9.93 -6.93
CA TYR A 122 17.61 11.19 -7.51
C TYR A 122 17.91 11.04 -9.01
N ASN A 123 18.68 10.01 -9.38
CA ASN A 123 19.00 9.69 -10.77
C ASN A 123 17.74 9.34 -11.58
N CYS A 124 16.78 8.64 -10.98
CA CYS A 124 15.50 8.36 -11.60
C CYS A 124 14.71 9.65 -11.89
N SER A 125 14.67 10.58 -10.94
CA SER A 125 13.98 11.88 -11.11
C SER A 125 14.57 12.72 -12.24
N ASN A 126 15.89 12.66 -12.43
CA ASN A 126 16.58 13.42 -13.48
C ASN A 126 16.48 12.76 -14.86
N SER A 127 16.42 11.42 -14.92
CA SER A 127 16.39 10.66 -16.18
C SER A 127 14.99 10.32 -16.69
N SER A 128 13.94 10.65 -15.93
CA SER A 128 12.55 10.33 -16.30
C SER A 128 12.01 11.18 -17.46
N HIS A 129 12.62 12.32 -17.76
CA HIS A 129 12.16 13.24 -18.79
C HIS A 129 13.34 13.79 -19.60
N VAL A 130 13.19 13.82 -20.93
CA VAL A 130 14.11 14.53 -21.82
C VAL A 130 13.62 15.98 -21.89
N GLY A 131 14.09 16.84 -20.99
CA GLY A 131 13.74 18.26 -20.95
C GLY A 131 13.07 18.69 -19.64
N LYS A 132 11.77 19.06 -19.70
CA LYS A 132 11.05 19.58 -18.52
C LYS A 132 10.53 18.43 -17.64
N SER A 133 11.05 18.35 -16.42
CA SER A 133 10.56 17.42 -15.40
C SER A 133 9.11 17.72 -15.01
N CYS A 134 8.32 16.67 -14.78
CA CYS A 134 6.99 16.81 -14.19
C CYS A 134 7.08 17.35 -12.75
N GLU A 135 5.94 17.79 -12.20
CA GLU A 135 5.87 18.33 -10.84
C GLU A 135 6.41 17.35 -9.80
N PHE A 136 6.01 16.08 -9.89
CA PHE A 136 6.50 15.02 -9.01
C PHE A 136 8.03 14.87 -9.06
N CYS A 137 8.62 14.74 -10.26
CA CYS A 137 10.07 14.62 -10.41
C CYS A 137 10.80 15.87 -9.87
N ASN A 138 10.21 17.06 -10.02
CA ASN A 138 10.76 18.28 -9.44
C ASN A 138 10.71 18.27 -7.91
N GLU A 139 9.62 17.79 -7.30
CA GLU A 139 9.54 17.64 -5.84
C GLU A 139 10.59 16.66 -5.32
N VAL A 140 10.69 15.48 -5.94
CA VAL A 140 11.70 14.47 -5.61
C VAL A 140 13.11 15.07 -5.72
N ALA A 141 13.42 15.78 -6.80
CA ALA A 141 14.73 16.41 -7.00
C ALA A 141 15.00 17.56 -6.00
N LYS A 142 13.96 18.25 -5.50
CA LYS A 142 14.09 19.28 -4.46
C LYS A 142 14.40 18.66 -3.10
N CYS A 143 13.69 17.59 -2.74
CA CYS A 143 13.92 16.80 -1.54
C CYS A 143 15.40 16.35 -1.43
N PHE A 144 15.98 15.91 -2.55
CA PHE A 144 17.39 15.48 -2.57
C PHE A 144 18.42 16.60 -2.77
N ARG A 145 18.00 17.84 -3.04
CA ARG A 145 18.93 18.98 -3.13
C ARG A 145 19.23 19.63 -1.78
N ALA A 146 18.36 19.46 -0.79
CA ALA A 146 18.59 19.96 0.57
C ALA A 146 19.66 19.11 1.27
N ARG A 147 20.93 19.44 1.03
CA ARG A 147 22.12 18.65 1.43
C ARG A 147 22.34 18.44 2.94
N ILE A 148 21.62 19.16 3.80
CA ILE A 148 22.02 19.27 5.21
C ILE A 148 21.57 18.04 6.04
N TRP A 149 20.54 17.30 5.58
CA TRP A 149 19.92 16.22 6.37
C TRP A 149 19.60 15.01 5.50
N GLN A 150 20.62 14.42 4.88
CA GLN A 150 20.45 13.23 4.05
C GLN A 150 21.31 12.08 4.53
N PRO A 151 20.72 10.90 4.78
CA PRO A 151 21.48 9.72 5.14
C PRO A 151 22.43 9.35 4.00
N GLY A 152 23.63 8.89 4.34
CA GLY A 152 24.64 8.47 3.36
C GLY A 152 25.48 9.62 2.79
N THR A 153 25.52 10.77 3.44
CA THR A 153 26.48 11.84 3.10
C THR A 153 27.73 11.74 3.99
N THR A 154 28.85 12.32 3.55
CA THR A 154 30.07 12.38 4.38
C THR A 154 29.82 13.06 5.72
N ILE A 155 28.91 14.04 5.77
CA ILE A 155 28.47 14.71 6.99
C ILE A 155 27.80 13.71 7.94
N THR A 156 26.92 12.83 7.46
CA THR A 156 26.26 11.84 8.34
C THR A 156 27.21 10.84 9.00
N ARG A 157 28.45 10.66 8.48
CA ARG A 157 29.44 9.79 9.13
C ARG A 157 30.05 10.39 10.40
N VAL A 158 29.96 11.70 10.58
CA VAL A 158 30.50 12.40 11.75
C VAL A 158 29.42 12.83 12.75
N LEU A 159 28.15 12.59 12.42
CA LEU A 159 27.04 12.95 13.29
C LEU A 159 26.81 11.90 14.39
N PRO A 160 26.30 12.32 15.56
CA PRO A 160 25.85 11.39 16.60
C PRO A 160 24.77 10.43 16.07
N THR A 161 24.78 9.19 16.54
CA THR A 161 23.85 8.14 16.12
C THR A 161 22.38 8.54 16.22
N GLU A 162 21.99 9.25 17.28
CA GLU A 162 20.62 9.75 17.47
C GLU A 162 20.21 10.76 16.39
N MET A 163 21.14 11.64 16.00
CA MET A 163 20.90 12.63 14.95
C MET A 163 20.82 11.96 13.58
N CYS A 164 21.66 10.97 13.33
CA CYS A 164 21.57 10.15 12.14
C CYS A 164 20.26 9.35 12.05
N ALA A 165 19.81 8.78 13.16
CA ALA A 165 18.55 8.07 13.29
C ALA A 165 17.36 9.01 12.98
N ARG A 166 17.39 10.24 13.49
CA ARG A 166 16.40 11.27 13.16
C ARG A 166 16.41 11.63 11.66
N VAL A 167 17.59 11.86 11.09
CA VAL A 167 17.75 12.12 9.64
C VAL A 167 17.20 10.98 8.79
N ALA A 168 17.51 9.73 9.15
CA ALA A 168 17.01 8.55 8.44
C ALA A 168 15.48 8.42 8.56
N THR A 169 14.92 8.74 9.74
CA THR A 169 13.46 8.76 9.97
C THR A 169 12.78 9.80 9.08
N GLU A 170 13.23 11.06 9.14
CA GLU A 170 12.68 12.16 8.32
C GLU A 170 12.77 11.86 6.82
N PHE A 171 13.88 11.24 6.39
CA PHE A 171 14.07 10.79 5.03
C PHE A 171 13.03 9.75 4.61
N LEU A 172 12.77 8.74 5.45
CA LEU A 172 11.78 7.69 5.17
C LEU A 172 10.35 8.24 5.17
N GLU A 173 10.01 9.13 6.10
CA GLU A 173 8.71 9.80 6.13
C GLU A 173 8.46 10.63 4.87
N MET A 174 9.47 11.37 4.41
CA MET A 174 9.43 12.11 3.16
C MET A 174 9.21 11.17 1.96
N LEU A 175 9.96 10.07 1.88
CA LEU A 175 9.78 9.09 0.82
C LEU A 175 8.40 8.44 0.85
N LEU A 176 7.86 8.12 2.03
CA LEU A 176 6.50 7.61 2.18
C LEU A 176 5.46 8.63 1.71
N ARG A 177 5.62 9.90 2.04
CA ARG A 177 4.73 10.98 1.56
C ARG A 177 4.71 11.04 0.03
N LEU A 178 5.89 10.97 -0.61
CA LEU A 178 6.02 10.96 -2.07
C LEU A 178 5.46 9.66 -2.67
N ALA A 179 5.71 8.51 -2.06
CA ALA A 179 5.22 7.23 -2.57
C ALA A 179 3.69 7.14 -2.50
N THR A 180 3.09 7.68 -1.44
CA THR A 180 1.63 7.63 -1.24
C THR A 180 0.88 8.65 -2.10
N SER A 181 1.55 9.70 -2.59
CA SER A 181 1.01 10.64 -3.58
C SER A 181 1.10 10.14 -5.02
N CYS A 182 1.82 9.04 -5.28
CA CYS A 182 1.89 8.44 -6.60
C CYS A 182 0.51 7.94 -7.06
N PRO A 183 0.14 8.18 -8.34
CA PRO A 183 -1.06 7.58 -8.92
C PRO A 183 -1.00 6.06 -8.84
N SER A 184 -2.13 5.43 -8.54
CA SER A 184 -2.26 3.98 -8.67
C SER A 184 -2.31 3.54 -10.14
N ASP A 185 -2.70 4.43 -11.06
CA ASP A 185 -2.77 4.15 -12.49
C ASP A 185 -1.42 4.43 -13.19
N ILE A 186 -0.72 3.35 -13.57
CA ILE A 186 0.60 3.41 -14.22
C ILE A 186 0.55 4.14 -15.56
N ARG A 187 -0.59 4.14 -16.28
CA ARG A 187 -0.67 4.69 -17.64
C ARG A 187 -0.40 6.19 -17.71
N VAL A 188 -0.51 6.87 -16.57
CA VAL A 188 -0.31 8.32 -16.43
C VAL A 188 0.97 8.63 -15.64
N THR A 189 1.72 7.61 -15.20
CA THR A 189 2.91 7.81 -14.36
C THR A 189 4.18 7.98 -15.18
N CYS A 190 5.04 8.90 -14.75
CA CYS A 190 6.43 8.92 -15.23
C CYS A 190 7.24 7.78 -14.59
N ARG A 191 8.41 7.49 -15.15
CA ARG A 191 9.31 6.44 -14.63
C ARG A 191 9.62 6.63 -13.15
N CYS A 192 9.84 7.86 -12.66
CA CYS A 192 10.08 8.12 -11.24
C CYS A 192 8.88 7.80 -10.35
N GLN A 193 7.65 8.04 -10.81
CA GLN A 193 6.42 7.71 -10.06
C GLN A 193 6.18 6.20 -9.96
N GLU A 194 6.68 5.42 -10.93
CA GLU A 194 6.67 3.96 -10.84
C GLU A 194 7.83 3.44 -9.95
N GLN A 195 9.02 4.00 -10.11
CA GLN A 195 10.22 3.51 -9.43
C GLN A 195 10.27 3.89 -7.96
N LEU A 196 9.76 5.06 -7.56
CA LEU A 196 9.86 5.48 -6.16
C LEU A 196 9.11 4.53 -5.21
N PRO A 197 7.83 4.20 -5.43
CA PRO A 197 7.14 3.20 -4.60
C PRO A 197 7.80 1.82 -4.67
N ARG A 198 8.37 1.45 -5.83
CA ARG A 198 9.06 0.17 -6.00
C ARG A 198 10.33 0.08 -5.15
N GLN A 199 11.20 1.07 -5.24
CA GLN A 199 12.46 1.09 -4.51
C GLN A 199 12.24 1.20 -3.00
N LEU A 200 11.29 2.03 -2.56
CA LEU A 200 10.94 2.13 -1.14
C LEU A 200 10.34 0.82 -0.61
N HIS A 201 9.44 0.18 -1.37
CA HIS A 201 8.89 -1.12 -0.99
C HIS A 201 9.99 -2.17 -0.88
N LYS A 202 10.89 -2.23 -1.87
CA LYS A 202 12.04 -3.14 -1.83
C LYS A 202 12.90 -2.88 -0.59
N PHE A 203 13.27 -1.63 -0.35
CA PHE A 203 14.09 -1.23 0.79
C PHE A 203 13.49 -1.61 2.14
N LEU A 204 12.16 -1.53 2.29
CA LEU A 204 11.49 -1.83 3.56
C LEU A 204 11.15 -3.32 3.73
N PHE A 205 10.74 -4.01 2.67
CA PHE A 205 10.09 -5.33 2.78
C PHE A 205 10.84 -6.48 2.12
N GLU A 206 11.88 -6.21 1.32
CA GLU A 206 12.71 -7.24 0.72
C GLU A 206 14.04 -7.28 1.48
N ALA A 207 14.40 -8.45 2.02
CA ALA A 207 15.72 -8.66 2.58
C ALA A 207 16.75 -8.65 1.44
N ASP A 208 17.96 -8.15 1.70
CA ASP A 208 19.09 -8.43 0.82
C ASP A 208 19.40 -9.92 0.96
N GLU A 209 19.07 -10.70 -0.08
CA GLU A 209 19.52 -12.08 -0.26
C GLU A 209 21.05 -12.15 -0.39
#